data_AF-A0A3D3DW80-F1
#
_entry.id   AF-A0A3D3DW80-F1
#
_cell.length_a   1.000
_cell.length_b   1.000
_cell.length_c   1.000
_cell.angle_alpha   90.00
_cell.angle_beta   90.00
_cell.angle_gamma   90.00
#
_symmetry.space_group_name_H-M   'P 1'
#
loop_
_entity.id
_entity.type
_entity.pdbx_description
1 polymer ?
#
loop_
_entity_poly.entity_id
_entity_poly.type
_entity_poly.pdbx_seq_one_letter_code
_entity_poly.pdbx_strand_id
1 'polypeptide(L)' 'MNQPTPNPTAIWLRDKQAVATYSISRTKLWMLAKAGKIRSVSLQEPGMSRATRLFCVKSIEEYIESFLPENQTKGETE' A
#
# COMPACT_ATOMS: atom_id res chain seq x y z
N MET A 1 32.59 -10.22 -4.88
CA MET A 1 31.83 -9.00 -5.21
C MET A 1 30.37 -9.23 -4.79
N ASN A 2 29.99 -8.80 -3.58
CA ASN A 2 28.59 -8.84 -3.14
C ASN A 2 28.11 -7.39 -3.03
N GLN A 3 27.45 -6.90 -4.09
CA GLN A 3 26.72 -5.63 -4.00
C GLN A 3 25.46 -5.89 -3.16
N PRO A 4 25.22 -5.16 -2.06
CA PRO A 4 23.91 -5.17 -1.43
C PRO A 4 22.93 -4.57 -2.44
N THR A 5 22.04 -5.40 -3.00
CA THR A 5 20.92 -4.91 -3.79
C THR A 5 20.19 -3.85 -2.97
N PRO A 6 19.97 -2.63 -3.48
CA PRO A 6 19.22 -1.62 -2.75
C PRO A 6 17.83 -2.21 -2.49
N ASN A 7 17.60 -2.58 -1.22
CA ASN A 7 16.29 -2.99 -0.76
C ASN A 7 15.38 -1.82 -1.11
N PRO A 8 14.41 -1.96 -2.04
CA PRO A 8 13.56 -0.84 -2.42
C PRO A 8 12.85 -0.43 -1.16
N THR A 9 13.31 0.68 -0.55
CA THR A 9 12.83 1.16 0.73
C THR A 9 11.33 1.20 0.62
N ALA A 10 10.63 0.31 1.33
CA ALA A 10 9.18 0.26 1.25
C ALA A 10 8.70 1.64 1.69
N ILE A 11 8.23 2.45 0.73
CA ILE A 11 7.78 3.80 1.01
C ILE A 11 6.43 3.66 1.70
N TRP A 12 6.34 4.20 2.92
CA TRP A 12 5.14 4.18 3.74
C TRP A 12 4.56 5.58 3.80
N LEU A 13 3.31 5.74 3.39
CA LEU A 13 2.61 7.03 3.38
C LEU A 13 1.55 7.08 4.47
N ARG A 14 1.39 8.27 5.07
CA ARG A 14 0.20 8.57 5.89
C ARG A 14 -1.01 8.76 4.99
N ASP A 15 -2.20 8.69 5.57
CA ASP A 15 -3.48 8.86 4.88
C ASP A 15 -3.53 10.13 4.01
N LYS A 16 -3.17 11.29 4.55
CA LYS A 16 -3.17 12.56 3.80
C LYS A 16 -2.22 12.56 2.61
N GLN A 17 -1.05 11.95 2.77
CA GLN A 17 -0.06 11.84 1.68
C GLN A 17 -0.55 10.89 0.60
N ALA A 18 -1.06 9.70 0.99
CA ALA A 18 -1.60 8.74 0.04
C ALA A 18 -2.80 9.31 -0.76
N VAL A 19 -3.66 10.10 -0.10
CA VAL A 19 -4.75 10.83 -0.77
C VAL A 19 -4.19 11.83 -1.78
N ALA A 20 -3.19 12.63 -1.40
CA ALA A 20 -2.59 13.63 -2.28
C ALA A 20 -1.85 13.00 -3.47
N THR A 21 -1.18 11.86 -3.27
CA THR A 21 -0.40 11.18 -4.31
C THR A 21 -1.26 10.41 -5.30
N TYR A 22 -2.22 9.61 -4.81
CA TYR A 22 -2.98 8.67 -5.65
C TYR A 22 -4.42 9.12 -5.93
N SER A 23 -4.85 10.25 -5.38
CA SER A 23 -6.23 10.74 -5.46
C SER A 23 -7.29 9.73 -4.97
N ILE A 24 -6.88 8.74 -4.17
CA ILE A 24 -7.78 7.77 -3.52
C ILE A 24 -8.26 8.39 -2.21
N SER A 25 -9.56 8.47 -2.00
CA SER A 25 -10.11 9.03 -0.77
C SER A 25 -9.66 8.25 0.47
N ARG A 26 -9.55 8.94 1.61
CA ARG A 26 -9.18 8.31 2.88
C ARG A 26 -10.10 7.14 3.22
N THR A 27 -11.42 7.30 3.08
CA THR A 27 -12.38 6.22 3.33
C THR A 27 -12.09 5.00 2.46
N LYS A 28 -11.79 5.20 1.18
CA LYS A 28 -11.47 4.12 0.26
C LYS A 28 -10.16 3.42 0.63
N LEU A 29 -9.10 4.16 0.98
CA LEU A 29 -7.84 3.56 1.48
C LEU A 29 -8.08 2.64 2.67
N TRP A 30 -8.91 3.06 3.63
CA TRP A 30 -9.24 2.25 4.80
C TRP A 30 -10.05 1.01 4.44
N MET A 31 -11.00 1.13 3.53
CA MET A 31 -11.76 -0.02 3.02
C MET A 31 -10.85 -1.02 2.31
N LEU A 32 -9.94 -0.55 1.45
CA LEU A 32 -9.00 -1.40 0.72
C LEU A 32 -8.04 -2.13 1.67
N ALA A 33 -7.53 -1.42 2.68
CA ALA A 33 -6.70 -2.02 3.72
C ALA A 33 -7.48 -3.07 4.53
N LYS A 34 -8.72 -2.77 4.93
CA LYS A 34 -9.60 -3.72 5.65
C LYS A 34 -9.92 -4.94 4.79
N ALA A 35 -10.09 -4.76 3.48
CA ALA A 35 -10.34 -5.83 2.53
C ALA A 35 -9.08 -6.63 2.13
N GLY A 36 -7.92 -6.31 2.69
CA GLY A 36 -6.65 -6.98 2.37
C GLY A 36 -6.13 -6.71 0.95
N LYS A 37 -6.69 -5.72 0.25
CA LYS A 37 -6.29 -5.36 -1.12
C LYS A 37 -5.01 -4.53 -1.16
N ILE A 38 -4.72 -3.79 -0.09
CA ILE A 38 -3.47 -3.05 0.08
C ILE A 38 -2.87 -3.29 1.46
N ARG A 39 -1.54 -3.31 1.56
CA ARG A 39 -0.82 -3.44 2.83
C ARG A 39 -0.88 -2.14 3.63
N SER A 40 -1.19 -2.28 4.92
CA SER A 40 -1.14 -1.18 5.89
C SER A 40 -0.61 -1.66 7.23
N VAL A 41 0.04 -0.77 7.97
CA VAL A 41 0.58 -1.02 9.31
C VAL A 41 0.16 0.09 10.26
N SER A 42 0.10 -0.22 11.55
CA SER A 42 -0.19 0.75 12.60
C SER A 42 1.07 1.01 13.41
N LEU A 43 1.56 2.25 13.35
CA LEU A 43 2.63 2.75 14.19
C LEU A 43 2.00 3.25 15.50
N GLN A 44 2.32 2.58 16.59
CA GLN A 44 1.89 2.95 17.93
C GLN A 44 3.10 2.96 18.86
N GLU A 45 3.29 4.08 19.55
CA GLU A 45 4.28 4.19 20.62
C GLU A 45 3.60 3.89 21.98
N PRO A 46 4.34 3.33 22.95
CA PRO A 46 3.83 3.15 24.30
C PRO A 46 3.31 4.48 24.87
N GLY A 47 2.05 4.50 25.30
CA GLY A 47 1.38 5.71 25.80
C GLY A 47 0.54 6.49 24.77
N MET A 48 0.59 6.15 23.48
CA MET A 48 -0.32 6.75 22.49
C MET A 48 -1.74 6.18 22.60
N SER A 49 -2.72 7.09 22.73
CA SER A 49 -4.15 6.73 22.70
C SER A 49 -4.66 6.37 21.30
N ARG A 50 -3.96 6.77 20.23
CA ARG A 50 -4.34 6.48 18.84
C ARG A 50 -3.10 6.16 18.00
N ALA A 51 -3.12 5.01 17.33
CA ALA A 51 -2.06 4.61 16.41
C ALA A 51 -2.14 5.40 15.10
N THR A 52 -0.98 5.72 14.52
CA THR A 52 -0.89 6.25 13.15
C THR A 52 -0.91 5.09 12.18
N ARG A 53 -1.86 5.07 11.24
CA ARG A 53 -1.86 4.08 10.15
C ARG A 53 -1.00 4.57 8.98
N LEU A 54 -0.15 3.68 8.48
CA LEU A 54 0.69 3.87 7.30
C LEU A 54 0.27 2.89 6.21
N PHE A 55 0.37 3.31 4.96
CA PHE A 55 0.02 2.51 3.79
C PHE A 55 1.26 2.28 2.94
N CYS A 56 1.44 1.06 2.46
CA CYS A 56 2.59 0.70 1.63
C CYS A 56 2.35 1.18 0.19
N VAL A 57 3.22 2.04 -0.31
CA VAL A 57 3.20 2.59 -1.68
C VAL A 57 3.12 1.48 -2.72
N LYS A 58 4.08 0.55 -2.67
CA LYS A 58 4.15 -0.56 -3.62
C LYS A 58 2.84 -1.34 -3.72
N SER A 59 2.18 -1.58 -2.59
CA SER A 59 0.93 -2.32 -2.56
C SER A 59 -0.25 -1.53 -3.13
N ILE A 60 -0.24 -0.20 -3.02
CA ILE A 60 -1.24 0.67 -3.66
C ILE A 60 -1.02 0.68 -5.17
N GLU A 61 0.22 0.77 -5.63
CA GLU A 61 0.60 0.74 -7.04
C GLU A 61 0.22 -0.60 -7.67
N GLU A 62 0.60 -1.73 -7.06
CA GLU A 62 0.19 -3.08 -7.50
C GLU A 62 -1.34 -3.19 -7.62
N TYR A 63 -2.09 -2.61 -6.68
CA TYR A 63 -3.55 -2.59 -6.73
C TYR A 63 -4.06 -1.75 -7.91
N ILE A 64 -3.48 -0.58 -8.19
CA ILE A 64 -3.88 0.26 -9.33
C ILE A 64 -3.50 -0.41 -10.65
N GLU A 65 -2.31 -0.97 -10.75
CA GLU A 65 -1.80 -1.68 -11.92
C GLU A 65 -2.61 -2.93 -12.26
N SER A 66 -3.26 -3.56 -11.26
CA SER A 66 -4.16 -4.69 -11.50
C SER A 66 -5.39 -4.36 -12.35
N PHE A 67 -5.74 -3.07 -12.47
CA PHE A 67 -6.83 -2.62 -13.34
C PHE A 67 -6.38 -2.43 -14.79
N LEU A 68 -5.08 -2.43 -15.09
CA LEU A 68 -4.59 -2.31 -16.45
C LEU A 68 -4.86 -3.61 -17.23
N PRO A 69 -5.32 -3.51 -18.50
CA PRO A 69 -5.75 -4.66 -19.28
C PRO A 69 -4.64 -5.70 -19.50
N GLU A 70 -3.38 -5.27 -19.50
CA GLU A 70 -2.19 -6.13 -19.64
C GLU A 70 -1.97 -7.10 -18.47
N ASN A 71 -2.54 -6.82 -17.29
CA ASN A 71 -2.37 -7.62 -16.09
C ASN A 71 -3.56 -8.54 -15.78
N GLN A 72 -4.63 -8.49 -16.57
CA GLN A 72 -5.85 -9.30 -16.34
C GLN A 72 -5.75 -10.72 -16.92
N THR A 73 -4.67 -11.04 -17.66
CA THR A 73 -4.54 -12.29 -18.44
C THR A 73 -3.81 -13.44 -17.72
N LYS A 74 -3.43 -13.31 -16.45
CA LYS A 74 -2.69 -14.35 -15.69
C LYS A 74 -3.54 -15.06 -14.63
N GLY A 75 -4.78 -15.43 -14.96
CA GLY A 75 -5.71 -16.02 -14.00
C GLY A 75 -6.64 -17.11 -14.52
N GLU A 76 -6.32 -17.79 -15.63
CA GLU A 76 -7.08 -18.95 -16.13
C GLU A 76 -6.16 -20.12 -16.50
N THR A 77 -5.58 -20.77 -15.50
CA THR A 77 -5.09 -22.17 -15.46
C THR A 77 -4.67 -22.38 -14.00
N GLU A 78 -5.19 -23.32 -13.20
CA GLU A 78 -5.58 -24.72 -13.38
C GLU A 78 -6.71 -25.11 -12.41
#